data_AF-A0A4P9Z0F1-F1
#
_entry.id   AF-A0A4P9Z0F1-F1
#
_cell.length_a   1.000
_cell.length_b   1.000
_cell.length_c   1.000
_cell.angle_alpha   90.00
_cell.angle_beta   90.00
_cell.angle_gamma   90.00
#
_symmetry.space_group_name_H-M   'P 1'
#
loop_
_entity.id
_entity.type
_entity.pdbx_description
1 polymer ?
#
loop_
_entity_poly.entity_id
_entity_poly.type
_entity_poly.pdbx_seq_one_letter_code
_entity_poly.pdbx_strand_id
1 'polypeptide(L)'
;TVGLTRLAETINATVEAGGNVLVPVDAALRILELAYLLDQHWFVHKIKTPLLLLGHTSYYAIQYAKSMTEWMGGNAAKQFHQSREHPFDFRAIRLVHNKDELDKLAGPKVVLATCASMTTGYSRELWLEWAQQPTNTVILTERGDPHSIARQLHDTWIAHYASVKANTVHPATPLDLAVKTKIPLEGEELRLYLEEERAQKEREAHEAAVIARSRNVLDEGGIASDSSGSEDEDEGEDGEGEGDAMDTDIEHRTTTDGHHHHHHHHRSTRDAERHQAMLDTEHDLYVRDGVRSGGFFKQTQSFPMFPFTERRRRFDDYGETIQQDHYMQDIEKLEQDAGRVPQGQPNFGAAGGAVAMAEKKAEPPCKYLVEMRTVHVQCQVQFIDFEGLADGRSIKTILAQVAPRKLIVVHGTKEATEDLARTCLATERMTHDVFAPSIGETLNVSAATNMYQAIPMEQQRQYTRSATLIGDAKLTELKRALQQQPGMQAEFRGEGVLTATGQLVLEGAFSSDYFKLRRLLYDQLAIV
;
A
#
# COMPACT_ATOMS: atom_id res chain seq x y z
N THR A 1 -20.77 13.07 -25.79
CA THR A 1 -21.65 14.19 -26.21
C THR A 1 -23.12 13.87 -26.01
N VAL A 2 -23.66 12.76 -26.53
CA VAL A 2 -25.10 12.41 -26.36
C VAL A 2 -25.50 12.13 -24.90
N GLY A 3 -24.67 11.41 -24.13
CA GLY A 3 -24.95 11.10 -22.72
C GLY A 3 -25.03 12.35 -21.84
N LEU A 4 -24.10 13.29 -22.00
CA LEU A 4 -24.09 14.56 -21.25
C LEU A 4 -25.31 15.43 -21.57
N THR A 5 -25.74 15.48 -22.84
CA THR A 5 -26.95 16.22 -23.22
C THR A 5 -28.18 15.65 -22.52
N ARG A 6 -28.36 14.32 -22.53
CA ARG A 6 -29.48 13.66 -21.83
C ARG A 6 -29.45 13.88 -20.31
N LEU A 7 -28.25 13.85 -19.73
CA LEU A 7 -28.05 14.12 -18.31
C LEU A 7 -28.47 15.56 -17.98
N ALA A 8 -27.99 16.54 -18.75
CA ALA A 8 -28.33 17.94 -18.56
C ALA A 8 -29.83 18.23 -18.77
N GLU A 9 -30.45 17.66 -19.81
CA GLU A 9 -31.90 17.78 -20.06
C GLU A 9 -32.72 17.29 -18.87
N THR A 10 -32.37 16.12 -18.33
CA THR A 10 -33.11 15.53 -17.20
C THR A 10 -32.90 16.32 -15.91
N ILE A 11 -31.67 16.79 -15.68
CA ILE A 11 -31.39 17.66 -14.53
C ILE A 11 -32.19 18.96 -14.62
N ASN A 12 -32.14 19.64 -15.77
CA ASN A 12 -32.85 20.90 -15.95
C ASN A 12 -34.36 20.72 -15.78
N ALA A 13 -34.96 19.69 -16.38
CA ALA A 13 -36.38 19.39 -16.23
C ALA A 13 -36.79 19.13 -14.77
N THR A 14 -35.95 18.41 -14.01
CA THR A 14 -36.22 18.12 -12.59
C THR A 14 -36.13 19.39 -11.74
N VAL A 15 -35.11 20.20 -11.98
CA VAL A 15 -34.86 21.45 -11.25
C VAL A 15 -35.96 22.48 -11.54
N GLU A 16 -36.42 22.58 -12.80
CA GLU A 16 -37.56 23.43 -13.20
C GLU A 16 -38.87 23.01 -12.53
N ALA A 17 -39.06 21.70 -12.33
CA ALA A 17 -40.19 21.15 -11.56
C ALA A 17 -40.05 21.36 -10.02
N GLY A 18 -38.95 21.96 -9.56
CA GLY A 18 -38.68 22.21 -8.15
C GLY A 18 -38.17 20.98 -7.38
N GLY A 19 -37.75 19.92 -8.08
CA GLY A 19 -37.25 18.69 -7.49
C GLY A 19 -35.74 18.65 -7.30
N ASN A 20 -35.28 17.76 -6.42
CA ASN A 20 -33.86 17.46 -6.23
C ASN A 20 -33.41 16.34 -7.17
N VAL A 21 -32.14 16.41 -7.57
CA VAL A 21 -31.50 15.36 -8.37
C VAL A 21 -30.44 14.66 -7.54
N LEU A 22 -30.56 13.34 -7.41
CA LEU A 22 -29.55 12.48 -6.82
C LEU A 22 -28.83 11.70 -7.94
N VAL A 23 -27.50 11.79 -7.96
CA VAL A 23 -26.65 10.98 -8.83
C VAL A 23 -25.74 10.13 -7.93
N PRO A 24 -26.07 8.86 -7.67
CA PRO A 24 -25.21 7.96 -6.92
C PRO A 24 -23.98 7.60 -7.78
N VAL A 25 -22.79 7.88 -7.25
CA VAL A 25 -21.51 7.70 -7.97
C VAL A 25 -20.50 6.98 -7.08
N ASP A 26 -19.49 6.38 -7.70
CA ASP A 26 -18.36 5.80 -6.98
C ASP A 26 -17.53 6.90 -6.28
N ALA A 27 -16.60 6.52 -5.41
CA ALA A 27 -15.78 7.47 -4.66
C ALA A 27 -14.45 7.81 -5.36
N ALA A 28 -14.14 7.22 -6.53
CA ALA A 28 -12.81 7.27 -7.12
C ALA A 28 -12.78 7.84 -8.53
N LEU A 29 -13.37 7.17 -9.52
CA LEU A 29 -13.15 7.42 -10.94
C LEU A 29 -14.32 8.14 -11.62
N ARG A 30 -15.54 7.60 -11.55
CA ARG A 30 -16.70 8.19 -12.25
C ARG A 30 -17.10 9.52 -11.64
N ILE A 31 -16.97 9.67 -10.33
CA ILE A 31 -17.17 10.97 -9.67
C ILE A 31 -16.29 12.07 -10.24
N LEU A 32 -15.03 11.78 -10.58
CA LEU A 32 -14.10 12.74 -11.17
C LEU A 32 -14.53 13.13 -12.58
N GLU A 33 -14.92 12.15 -13.41
CA GLU A 33 -15.40 12.40 -14.76
C GLU A 33 -16.70 13.22 -14.76
N LEU A 34 -17.69 12.80 -13.96
CA LEU A 34 -18.98 13.49 -13.87
C LEU A 34 -18.83 14.88 -13.27
N ALA A 35 -18.01 15.06 -12.23
CA ALA A 35 -17.71 16.36 -11.66
C ALA A 35 -17.06 17.29 -12.70
N TYR A 36 -16.06 16.80 -13.45
CA TYR A 36 -15.43 17.57 -14.52
C TYR A 36 -16.45 17.97 -15.60
N LEU A 37 -17.25 17.03 -16.10
CA LEU A 37 -18.23 17.31 -17.16
C LEU A 37 -19.33 18.28 -16.71
N LEU A 38 -19.85 18.08 -15.50
CA LEU A 38 -20.92 18.92 -14.95
C LEU A 38 -20.41 20.32 -14.58
N ASP A 39 -19.19 20.46 -14.04
CA ASP A 39 -18.63 21.79 -13.74
C ASP A 39 -18.50 22.64 -15.02
N GLN A 40 -17.98 22.05 -16.11
CA GLN A 40 -17.88 22.75 -17.39
C GLN A 40 -19.26 23.12 -17.93
N HIS A 41 -20.22 22.20 -17.86
CA HIS A 41 -21.59 22.47 -18.30
C HIS A 41 -22.26 23.59 -17.47
N TRP A 42 -22.13 23.55 -16.15
CA TRP A 42 -22.67 24.58 -15.25
C TRP A 42 -22.08 25.95 -15.55
N PHE A 43 -20.76 26.01 -15.75
CA PHE A 43 -20.05 27.24 -16.01
C PHE A 43 -20.46 27.85 -17.37
N VAL A 44 -20.52 27.04 -18.43
CA VAL A 44 -20.90 27.49 -19.77
C VAL A 44 -22.36 27.97 -19.82
N HIS A 45 -23.27 27.22 -19.20
CA HIS A 45 -24.70 27.52 -19.22
C HIS A 45 -25.16 28.46 -18.10
N LYS A 46 -24.26 28.90 -17.22
CA LYS A 46 -24.53 29.81 -16.08
C LYS A 46 -25.70 29.33 -15.22
N ILE A 47 -25.74 28.02 -14.95
CA ILE A 47 -26.79 27.39 -14.14
C ILE A 47 -26.61 27.84 -12.68
N LYS A 48 -27.68 28.37 -12.08
CA LYS A 48 -27.64 28.91 -10.70
C LYS A 48 -27.88 27.85 -9.62
N THR A 49 -28.47 26.72 -10.00
CA THR A 49 -28.83 25.64 -9.07
C THR A 49 -27.57 25.05 -8.44
N PRO A 50 -27.54 24.87 -7.10
CA PRO A 50 -26.39 24.29 -6.42
C PRO A 50 -26.04 22.90 -6.96
N LEU A 51 -24.79 22.74 -7.39
CA LEU A 51 -24.18 21.45 -7.73
C LEU A 51 -23.24 21.04 -6.61
N LEU A 52 -23.55 19.93 -5.96
CA LEU A 52 -22.93 19.50 -4.72
C LEU A 52 -22.29 18.14 -4.89
N LEU A 53 -21.10 17.97 -4.32
CA LEU A 53 -20.42 16.69 -4.24
C LEU A 53 -20.36 16.28 -2.77
N LEU A 54 -21.14 15.27 -2.42
CA LEU A 54 -21.33 14.78 -1.06
C LEU A 54 -20.59 13.45 -0.86
N GLY A 55 -19.58 13.46 0.00
CA GLY A 55 -18.76 12.30 0.31
C GLY A 55 -17.89 12.55 1.55
N HIS A 56 -17.61 11.51 2.33
CA HIS A 56 -16.73 11.62 3.50
C HIS A 56 -15.31 12.05 3.10
N THR A 57 -14.82 11.54 1.98
CA THR A 57 -13.47 11.77 1.46
C THR A 57 -13.45 12.63 0.21
N SER A 58 -14.53 13.36 -0.08
CA SER A 58 -14.68 14.16 -1.31
C SER A 58 -13.54 15.15 -1.52
N TYR A 59 -13.10 15.83 -0.46
CA TYR A 59 -11.97 16.76 -0.51
C TYR A 59 -10.69 16.05 -0.93
N TYR A 60 -10.34 14.95 -0.25
CA TYR A 60 -9.13 14.19 -0.54
C TYR A 60 -9.15 13.58 -1.95
N ALA A 61 -10.28 13.03 -2.38
CA ALA A 61 -10.43 12.48 -3.73
C ALA A 61 -10.10 13.52 -4.81
N ILE A 62 -10.61 14.75 -4.66
CA ILE A 62 -10.29 15.85 -5.56
C ILE A 62 -8.82 16.25 -5.44
N GLN A 63 -8.27 16.39 -4.24
CA GLN A 63 -6.85 16.77 -4.07
C GLN A 63 -5.88 15.75 -4.69
N TYR A 64 -6.15 14.45 -4.53
CA TYR A 64 -5.35 13.40 -5.18
C TYR A 64 -5.48 13.44 -6.71
N ALA A 65 -6.68 13.69 -7.23
CA ALA A 65 -6.85 13.92 -8.65
C ALA A 65 -6.01 15.13 -9.13
N LYS A 66 -5.84 16.15 -8.28
CA LYS A 66 -4.97 17.29 -8.62
C LYS A 66 -3.50 16.97 -8.70
N SER A 67 -3.02 16.04 -7.89
CA SER A 67 -1.61 15.65 -7.92
C SER A 67 -1.27 14.66 -9.04
N MET A 68 -2.27 14.04 -9.68
CA MET A 68 -2.09 12.96 -10.66
C MET A 68 -2.51 13.38 -12.09
N THR A 69 -2.29 14.64 -12.46
CA THR A 69 -2.71 15.16 -13.78
C THR A 69 -1.98 14.51 -14.96
N GLU A 70 -0.78 13.99 -14.74
CA GLU A 70 0.01 13.26 -15.72
C GLU A 70 -0.63 11.92 -16.13
N TRP A 71 -1.52 11.37 -15.31
CA TRP A 71 -2.28 10.13 -15.58
C TRP A 71 -3.55 10.37 -16.38
N MET A 72 -3.87 11.63 -16.66
CA MET A 72 -5.12 12.01 -17.30
C MET A 72 -4.94 12.17 -18.81
N GLY A 73 -5.98 11.81 -19.55
CA GLY A 73 -6.02 11.93 -21.00
C GLY A 73 -6.87 13.11 -21.48
N GLY A 74 -6.80 13.36 -22.79
CA GLY A 74 -7.77 14.21 -23.49
C GLY A 74 -7.73 15.68 -23.11
N ASN A 75 -8.90 16.28 -22.95
CA ASN A 75 -9.04 17.73 -22.76
C ASN A 75 -8.53 18.19 -21.39
N ALA A 76 -8.64 17.36 -20.35
CA ALA A 76 -8.12 17.69 -19.02
C ALA A 76 -6.60 17.90 -19.05
N ALA A 77 -5.86 16.97 -19.65
CA ALA A 77 -4.41 17.12 -19.82
C ALA A 77 -4.05 18.33 -20.70
N LYS A 78 -4.75 18.53 -21.82
CA LYS A 78 -4.50 19.69 -22.70
C LYS A 78 -4.74 21.03 -22.01
N GLN A 79 -5.83 21.13 -21.25
CA GLN A 79 -6.18 22.32 -20.47
C GLN A 79 -5.07 22.66 -19.48
N PHE A 80 -4.60 21.68 -18.70
CA PHE A 80 -3.53 21.90 -17.75
C PHE A 80 -2.23 22.39 -18.41
N HIS A 81 -1.82 21.78 -19.53
CA HIS A 81 -0.59 22.17 -20.23
C HIS A 81 -0.69 23.55 -20.91
N GLN A 82 -1.88 23.96 -21.38
CA GLN A 82 -2.07 25.18 -22.16
C GLN A 82 -2.44 26.40 -21.30
N SER A 83 -3.45 26.27 -20.43
CA SER A 83 -3.95 27.39 -19.62
C SER A 83 -3.29 27.48 -18.24
N ARG A 84 -2.54 26.44 -17.82
CA ARG A 84 -2.03 26.27 -16.45
C ARG A 84 -3.12 26.28 -15.37
N GLU A 85 -4.38 26.19 -15.77
CA GLU A 85 -5.50 26.01 -14.85
C GLU A 85 -5.69 24.52 -14.56
N HIS A 86 -5.97 24.22 -13.31
CA HIS A 86 -6.16 22.84 -12.90
C HIS A 86 -7.55 22.34 -13.35
N PRO A 87 -7.67 21.19 -14.06
CA PRO A 87 -8.97 20.69 -14.53
C PRO A 87 -9.99 20.41 -13.41
N PHE A 88 -9.50 20.12 -12.21
CA PHE A 88 -10.27 19.84 -11.00
C PHE A 88 -10.36 21.03 -10.03
N ASP A 89 -9.96 22.23 -10.46
CA ASP A 89 -10.36 23.47 -9.77
C ASP A 89 -11.79 23.81 -10.18
N PHE A 90 -12.74 23.12 -9.55
CA PHE A 90 -14.15 23.32 -9.84
C PHE A 90 -14.63 24.71 -9.41
N ARG A 91 -15.41 25.35 -10.28
CA ARG A 91 -15.95 26.70 -10.08
C ARG A 91 -17.39 26.68 -9.62
N ALA A 92 -18.15 25.70 -10.11
CA ALA A 92 -19.58 25.53 -9.83
C ALA A 92 -19.85 24.48 -8.75
N ILE A 93 -18.98 23.48 -8.60
CA ILE A 93 -19.16 22.41 -7.62
C ILE A 93 -18.77 22.88 -6.23
N ARG A 94 -19.68 22.67 -5.25
CA ARG A 94 -19.37 22.82 -3.83
C ARG A 94 -19.23 21.44 -3.17
N LEU A 95 -18.10 21.24 -2.49
CA LEU A 95 -17.84 20.04 -1.71
C LEU A 95 -18.62 20.10 -0.38
N VAL A 96 -19.23 18.98 -0.01
CA VAL A 96 -20.00 18.82 1.24
C VAL A 96 -19.57 17.53 1.92
N HIS A 97 -19.40 17.57 3.25
CA HIS A 97 -18.87 16.45 4.04
C HIS A 97 -19.88 15.81 4.98
N ASN A 98 -20.99 16.49 5.26
CA ASN A 98 -22.06 16.03 6.13
C ASN A 98 -23.43 16.38 5.53
N LYS A 99 -24.45 15.64 5.95
CA LYS A 99 -25.83 15.87 5.52
C LYS A 99 -26.39 17.20 6.05
N ASP A 100 -26.00 17.61 7.26
CA ASP A 100 -26.52 18.82 7.89
C ASP A 100 -26.21 20.11 7.09
N GLU A 101 -25.04 20.19 6.45
CA GLU A 101 -24.69 21.28 5.53
C GLU A 101 -25.51 21.25 4.26
N LEU A 102 -25.86 20.06 3.77
CA LEU A 102 -26.74 19.90 2.62
C LEU A 102 -28.15 20.41 2.95
N ASP A 103 -28.68 20.07 4.12
CA ASP A 103 -30.05 20.41 4.54
C ASP A 103 -30.24 21.91 4.79
N LYS A 104 -29.16 22.64 5.14
CA LYS A 104 -29.16 24.11 5.26
C LYS A 104 -29.42 24.83 3.93
N LEU A 105 -29.19 24.17 2.79
CA LEU A 105 -29.41 24.78 1.47
C LEU A 105 -30.90 24.68 1.10
N ALA A 106 -31.55 25.82 0.92
CA ALA A 106 -32.95 25.85 0.47
C ALA A 106 -33.07 25.68 -1.05
N GLY A 107 -34.17 25.07 -1.49
CA GLY A 107 -34.53 24.92 -2.89
C GLY A 107 -33.95 23.69 -3.60
N PRO A 108 -34.20 23.56 -4.91
CA PRO A 108 -33.73 22.44 -5.74
C PRO A 108 -32.21 22.35 -5.73
N LYS A 109 -31.68 21.14 -5.64
CA LYS A 109 -30.24 20.89 -5.66
C LYS A 109 -29.88 19.62 -6.43
N VAL A 110 -28.68 19.60 -6.97
CA VAL A 110 -28.10 18.45 -7.68
C VAL A 110 -26.96 17.91 -6.86
N VAL A 111 -27.04 16.65 -6.45
CA VAL A 111 -26.06 16.03 -5.56
C VAL A 111 -25.42 14.82 -6.22
N LEU A 112 -24.11 14.86 -6.39
CA LEU A 112 -23.26 13.71 -6.64
C LEU A 112 -22.93 13.07 -5.29
N ALA A 113 -23.54 11.92 -4.99
CA ALA A 113 -23.39 11.28 -3.68
C ALA A 113 -22.58 9.99 -3.80
N THR A 114 -21.57 9.83 -2.94
CA THR A 114 -20.73 8.63 -2.92
C THR A 114 -21.51 7.36 -2.57
N CYS A 115 -21.09 6.24 -3.15
CA CYS A 115 -21.67 4.88 -3.13
C CYS A 115 -22.69 4.65 -4.26
N ALA A 116 -22.23 4.23 -5.43
CA ALA A 116 -23.07 3.95 -6.60
C ALA A 116 -24.15 2.88 -6.34
N SER A 117 -23.87 1.88 -5.51
CA SER A 117 -24.79 0.78 -5.20
C SER A 117 -26.02 1.21 -4.38
N MET A 118 -25.96 2.38 -3.73
CA MET A 118 -26.98 2.88 -2.78
C MET A 118 -27.30 1.90 -1.63
N THR A 119 -26.38 0.98 -1.32
CA THR A 119 -26.51 0.07 -0.19
C THR A 119 -25.96 0.65 1.10
N THR A 120 -25.09 1.66 1.02
CA THR A 120 -24.47 2.33 2.17
C THR A 120 -24.14 3.79 1.83
N GLY A 121 -23.76 4.57 2.85
CA GLY A 121 -23.27 5.93 2.67
C GLY A 121 -24.34 6.95 2.29
N TYR A 122 -23.88 8.14 1.89
CA TYR A 122 -24.75 9.28 1.64
C TYR A 122 -25.75 9.10 0.50
N SER A 123 -25.41 8.33 -0.53
CA SER A 123 -26.35 8.05 -1.62
C SER A 123 -27.59 7.29 -1.11
N ARG A 124 -27.40 6.34 -0.18
CA ARG A 124 -28.50 5.60 0.46
C ARG A 124 -29.32 6.49 1.37
N GLU A 125 -28.68 7.31 2.21
CA GLU A 125 -29.37 8.21 3.12
C GLU A 125 -30.26 9.21 2.38
N LEU A 126 -29.72 9.85 1.32
CA LEU A 126 -30.50 10.77 0.49
C LEU A 126 -31.61 10.05 -0.26
N TRP A 127 -31.34 8.85 -0.78
CA TRP A 127 -32.35 8.09 -1.49
C TRP A 127 -33.54 7.72 -0.59
N LEU A 128 -33.31 7.32 0.67
CA LEU A 128 -34.39 6.96 1.60
C LEU A 128 -35.38 8.12 1.85
N GLU A 129 -34.89 9.36 1.82
CA GLU A 129 -35.70 10.56 1.99
C GLU A 129 -36.33 11.04 0.68
N TRP A 130 -35.56 11.01 -0.40
CA TRP A 130 -35.96 11.64 -1.67
C TRP A 130 -36.78 10.70 -2.56
N ALA A 131 -36.70 9.38 -2.35
CA ALA A 131 -37.40 8.39 -3.16
C ALA A 131 -38.93 8.50 -3.07
N GLN A 132 -39.47 9.02 -1.97
CA GLN A 132 -40.91 9.17 -1.77
C GLN A 132 -41.50 10.41 -2.45
N GLN A 133 -40.67 11.33 -2.95
CA GLN A 133 -41.12 12.56 -3.58
C GLN A 133 -41.17 12.39 -5.10
N PRO A 134 -42.33 12.53 -5.76
CA PRO A 134 -42.45 12.31 -7.20
C PRO A 134 -41.77 13.36 -8.07
N THR A 135 -41.48 14.54 -7.52
CA THR A 135 -40.76 15.62 -8.21
C THR A 135 -39.26 15.37 -8.27
N ASN A 136 -38.71 14.52 -7.40
CA ASN A 136 -37.28 14.23 -7.36
C ASN A 136 -36.90 13.21 -8.43
N THR A 137 -35.63 13.26 -8.84
CA THR A 137 -35.08 12.34 -9.84
C THR A 137 -33.79 11.69 -9.33
N VAL A 138 -33.67 10.38 -9.53
CA VAL A 138 -32.47 9.60 -9.30
C VAL A 138 -31.89 9.21 -10.65
N ILE A 139 -30.66 9.64 -10.96
CA ILE A 139 -29.98 9.35 -12.22
C ILE A 139 -28.87 8.33 -11.96
N LEU A 140 -29.10 7.09 -12.35
CA LEU A 140 -28.13 6.01 -12.26
C LEU A 140 -27.10 6.14 -13.39
N THR A 141 -25.83 6.21 -13.04
CA THR A 141 -24.71 6.31 -14.00
C THR A 141 -24.06 4.97 -14.31
N GLU A 142 -24.41 3.95 -13.53
CA GLU A 142 -23.92 2.57 -13.59
C GLU A 142 -25.09 1.61 -13.33
N ARG A 143 -24.96 0.36 -13.77
CA ARG A 143 -25.97 -0.69 -13.62
C ARG A 143 -26.14 -1.14 -12.18
N GLY A 144 -25.11 -0.95 -11.36
CA GLY A 144 -25.05 -1.37 -9.97
C GLY A 144 -24.82 -2.88 -9.78
N ASP A 145 -24.28 -3.21 -8.61
CA ASP A 145 -23.97 -4.58 -8.24
C ASP A 145 -25.24 -5.43 -8.09
N PRO A 146 -25.20 -6.74 -8.41
CA PRO A 146 -26.30 -7.64 -8.10
C PRO A 146 -26.72 -7.53 -6.63
N HIS A 147 -28.04 -7.56 -6.38
CA HIS A 147 -28.65 -7.41 -5.04
C HIS A 147 -28.56 -6.00 -4.41
N SER A 148 -28.04 -5.00 -5.13
CA SER A 148 -28.07 -3.61 -4.68
C SER A 148 -29.39 -2.91 -5.01
N ILE A 149 -29.69 -1.81 -4.30
CA ILE A 149 -30.85 -0.95 -4.59
C ILE A 149 -30.70 -0.33 -5.99
N ALA A 150 -29.49 0.13 -6.33
CA ALA A 150 -29.20 0.67 -7.65
C ALA A 150 -29.55 -0.33 -8.76
N ARG A 151 -29.20 -1.61 -8.58
CA ARG A 151 -29.50 -2.66 -9.56
C ARG A 151 -31.00 -2.93 -9.72
N GLN A 152 -31.75 -2.98 -8.62
CA GLN A 152 -33.21 -3.16 -8.67
C GLN A 152 -33.90 -2.00 -9.42
N LEU A 153 -33.48 -0.76 -9.16
CA LEU A 153 -34.00 0.43 -9.85
C LEU A 153 -33.61 0.44 -11.33
N HIS A 154 -32.38 0.05 -11.64
CA HIS A 154 -31.91 -0.11 -13.00
C HIS A 154 -32.72 -1.16 -13.78
N ASP A 155 -32.94 -2.34 -13.19
CA ASP A 155 -33.69 -3.42 -13.84
C ASP A 155 -35.16 -3.02 -14.07
N THR A 156 -35.75 -2.29 -13.11
CA THR A 156 -37.10 -1.68 -13.26
C THR A 156 -37.13 -0.66 -14.40
N TRP A 157 -36.11 0.21 -14.48
CA TRP A 157 -35.99 1.18 -15.56
C TRP A 157 -35.79 0.50 -16.92
N ILE A 158 -34.96 -0.55 -17.03
CA ILE A 158 -34.76 -1.29 -18.27
C ILE A 158 -36.06 -1.93 -18.75
N ALA A 159 -36.79 -2.58 -17.85
CA ALA A 159 -38.06 -3.21 -18.20
C ALA A 159 -39.08 -2.19 -18.74
N HIS A 160 -39.14 -1.01 -18.12
CA HIS A 160 -39.99 0.08 -18.60
C HIS A 160 -39.48 0.68 -19.92
N TYR A 161 -38.18 0.93 -20.04
CA TYR A 161 -37.56 1.47 -21.24
C TYR A 161 -37.79 0.58 -22.46
N ALA A 162 -37.71 -0.75 -22.29
CA ALA A 162 -37.98 -1.72 -23.34
C ALA A 162 -39.43 -1.65 -23.87
N SER A 163 -40.39 -1.26 -23.03
CA SER A 163 -41.81 -1.20 -23.40
C SER A 163 -42.24 0.16 -23.95
N VAL A 164 -41.91 1.26 -23.26
CA VAL A 164 -42.42 2.62 -23.56
C VAL A 164 -41.39 3.48 -24.30
N LYS A 165 -40.09 3.12 -24.26
CA LYS A 165 -38.97 3.95 -24.75
C LYS A 165 -38.90 5.36 -24.13
N ALA A 166 -39.52 5.54 -22.95
CA ALA A 166 -39.41 6.78 -22.18
C ALA A 166 -38.09 6.80 -21.40
N ASN A 167 -37.44 7.96 -21.35
CA ASN A 167 -36.13 8.12 -20.71
C ASN A 167 -36.21 8.06 -19.18
N THR A 168 -37.35 8.38 -18.58
CA THR A 168 -37.59 8.32 -17.13
C THR A 168 -38.71 7.32 -16.82
N VAL A 169 -38.65 6.73 -15.63
CA VAL A 169 -39.71 5.88 -15.09
C VAL A 169 -40.08 6.35 -13.69
N HIS A 170 -41.36 6.25 -13.33
CA HIS A 170 -41.80 6.27 -11.94
C HIS A 170 -42.03 4.83 -11.50
N PRO A 171 -41.12 4.21 -10.72
CA PRO A 171 -41.25 2.81 -10.34
C PRO A 171 -42.56 2.50 -9.62
N ALA A 172 -43.08 3.43 -8.81
CA ALA A 172 -44.31 3.31 -8.02
C ALA A 172 -44.40 1.98 -7.22
N THR A 173 -43.24 1.42 -6.84
CA THR A 173 -43.12 0.10 -6.22
C THR A 173 -42.70 0.24 -4.76
N PRO A 174 -43.36 -0.46 -3.81
CA PRO A 174 -42.89 -0.52 -2.43
C PRO A 174 -41.63 -1.40 -2.33
N LEU A 175 -40.63 -0.94 -1.58
CA LEU A 175 -39.40 -1.69 -1.33
C LEU A 175 -39.16 -1.79 0.18
N ASP A 176 -39.05 -3.03 0.67
CA ASP A 176 -38.76 -3.31 2.08
C ASP A 176 -37.25 -3.34 2.33
N LEU A 177 -36.78 -2.50 3.24
CA LEU A 177 -35.36 -2.31 3.48
C LEU A 177 -35.05 -2.29 4.98
N ALA A 178 -33.94 -2.94 5.35
CA ALA A 178 -33.35 -2.83 6.67
C ALA A 178 -32.58 -1.50 6.78
N VAL A 179 -33.16 -0.51 7.44
CA VAL A 179 -32.54 0.80 7.70
C VAL A 179 -31.75 0.72 9.00
N LYS A 180 -30.49 1.18 8.94
CA LYS A 180 -29.60 1.23 10.11
C LYS A 180 -29.52 2.67 10.62
N THR A 181 -29.92 2.91 11.85
CA THR A 181 -29.88 4.25 12.47
C THR A 181 -28.88 4.26 13.62
N LYS A 182 -27.94 5.21 13.59
CA LYS A 182 -26.96 5.42 14.66
C LYS A 182 -27.64 6.16 15.82
N ILE A 183 -27.64 5.58 17.01
CA ILE A 183 -28.15 6.19 18.24
C ILE A 183 -27.07 6.22 19.32
N PRO A 184 -26.96 7.28 20.14
CA PRO A 184 -26.03 7.32 21.26
C PRO A 184 -26.39 6.25 22.30
N LEU A 185 -25.37 5.72 22.98
CA LEU A 185 -25.57 4.86 24.16
C LEU A 185 -26.08 5.72 25.31
N GLU A 186 -27.10 5.24 26.02
CA GLU A 186 -27.71 5.93 27.15
C GLU A 186 -27.81 5.00 28.37
N GLY A 187 -27.78 5.58 29.58
CA GLY A 187 -27.99 4.85 30.82
C GLY A 187 -26.89 3.84 31.16
N GLU A 188 -27.28 2.59 31.46
CA GLU A 188 -26.36 1.52 31.87
C GLU A 188 -25.42 1.07 30.75
N GLU A 189 -25.88 1.06 29.49
CA GLU A 189 -25.05 0.69 28.35
C GLU A 189 -23.85 1.64 28.19
N LEU A 190 -24.07 2.94 28.41
CA LEU A 190 -23.01 3.94 28.38
C LEU A 190 -22.01 3.75 29.54
N ARG A 191 -22.50 3.40 30.73
CA ARG A 191 -21.64 3.17 31.90
C ARG A 191 -20.72 1.97 31.68
N LEU A 192 -21.28 0.84 31.23
CA LEU A 192 -20.51 -0.36 30.96
C LEU A 192 -19.46 -0.10 29.87
N TYR A 193 -19.83 0.59 28.79
CA TYR A 193 -18.89 0.95 27.72
C TYR A 193 -17.73 1.81 28.25
N LEU A 194 -18.01 2.83 29.08
CA LEU A 194 -16.97 3.70 29.63
C LEU A 194 -16.07 3.00 30.66
N GLU A 195 -16.62 2.06 31.42
CA GLU A 195 -15.85 1.21 32.34
C GLU A 195 -14.93 0.25 31.57
N GLU A 196 -15.42 -0.38 30.50
CA GLU A 196 -14.63 -1.24 29.63
C GLU A 196 -13.53 -0.45 28.89
N GLU A 197 -13.85 0.74 28.36
CA GLU A 197 -12.87 1.62 27.71
C GLU A 197 -11.79 2.06 28.71
N ARG A 198 -12.16 2.37 29.96
CA ARG A 198 -11.19 2.71 31.01
C ARG A 198 -10.30 1.52 31.35
N ALA A 199 -10.89 0.34 31.54
CA ALA A 199 -10.14 -0.88 31.80
C ALA A 199 -9.20 -1.25 30.65
N GLN A 200 -9.62 -1.02 29.40
CA GLN A 200 -8.76 -1.22 28.23
C GLN A 200 -7.60 -0.22 28.21
N LYS A 201 -7.85 1.08 28.43
CA LYS A 201 -6.79 2.08 28.51
C LYS A 201 -5.82 1.82 29.66
N GLU A 202 -6.32 1.33 30.80
CA GLU A 202 -5.48 0.94 31.94
C GLU A 202 -4.62 -0.28 31.61
N ARG A 203 -5.17 -1.29 30.92
CA ARG A 203 -4.42 -2.46 30.43
C ARG A 203 -3.35 -2.06 29.41
N GLU A 204 -3.70 -1.25 28.42
CA GLU A 204 -2.76 -0.75 27.40
C GLU A 204 -1.68 0.15 28.02
N ALA A 205 -2.03 1.00 28.98
CA ALA A 205 -1.07 1.82 29.72
C ALA A 205 -0.15 0.97 30.61
N HIS A 206 -0.67 -0.09 31.23
CA HIS A 206 0.11 -1.03 32.00
C HIS A 206 1.09 -1.80 31.10
N GLU A 207 0.62 -2.32 29.96
CA GLU A 207 1.46 -3.00 28.97
C GLU A 207 2.53 -2.06 28.42
N ALA A 208 2.17 -0.83 28.04
CA ALA A 208 3.12 0.18 27.59
C ALA A 208 4.14 0.56 28.68
N ALA A 209 3.73 0.63 29.95
CA ALA A 209 4.63 0.89 31.08
C ALA A 209 5.58 -0.28 31.35
N VAL A 210 5.12 -1.53 31.21
CA VAL A 210 5.97 -2.72 31.31
C VAL A 210 6.99 -2.76 30.17
N ILE A 211 6.56 -2.46 28.93
CA ILE A 211 7.45 -2.35 27.77
C ILE A 211 8.48 -1.22 28.00
N ALA A 212 8.06 -0.04 28.44
CA ALA A 212 8.96 1.08 28.73
C ALA A 212 9.95 0.77 29.87
N ARG A 213 9.50 0.08 30.92
CA ARG A 213 10.37 -0.37 32.02
C ARG A 213 11.38 -1.41 31.52
N SER A 214 10.95 -2.36 30.69
CA SER A 214 11.85 -3.34 30.07
C SER A 214 12.87 -2.69 29.12
N ARG A 215 12.49 -1.60 28.44
CA ARG A 215 13.40 -0.79 27.60
C ARG A 215 14.48 -0.11 28.43
N ASN A 216 14.13 0.47 29.58
CA ASN A 216 15.10 1.14 30.46
C ASN A 216 16.08 0.15 31.14
N VAL A 217 15.62 -1.06 31.50
CA VAL A 217 16.47 -2.09 32.12
C VAL A 217 17.48 -2.70 31.13
N LEU A 218 17.22 -2.63 29.82
CA LEU A 218 18.17 -3.09 28.80
C LEU A 218 19.26 -2.06 28.46
N ASP A 219 19.03 -0.76 28.73
CA ASP A 219 19.99 0.32 28.45
C ASP A 219 20.98 0.54 29.61
N GLU A 220 20.62 0.15 30.85
CA GLU A 220 21.52 0.11 32.01
C GLU A 220 21.92 -1.33 32.35
N GLY A 221 23.07 -1.78 31.84
CA GLY A 221 23.91 -2.84 32.44
C GLY A 221 23.20 -4.15 32.83
N GLY A 222 23.14 -5.09 31.89
CA GLY A 222 22.32 -6.29 32.00
C GLY A 222 22.50 -7.18 33.24
N ILE A 223 21.36 -7.68 33.71
CA ILE A 223 21.19 -8.97 34.38
C ILE A 223 19.87 -9.56 33.84
N ALA A 224 19.93 -10.82 33.39
CA ALA A 224 18.75 -11.55 32.93
C ALA A 224 17.70 -11.62 34.06
N SER A 225 16.49 -11.15 33.80
CA SER A 225 15.32 -11.51 34.60
C SER A 225 14.44 -12.46 33.79
N ASP A 226 14.13 -13.56 34.43
CA ASP A 226 13.19 -14.59 34.03
C ASP A 226 11.78 -14.00 33.93
N SER A 227 11.26 -13.93 32.71
CA SER A 227 9.83 -13.71 32.50
C SER A 227 9.11 -15.00 32.87
N SER A 228 8.72 -15.15 34.14
CA SER A 228 7.68 -16.10 34.53
C SER A 228 6.38 -15.68 33.84
N GLY A 229 5.92 -16.48 32.88
CA GLY A 229 4.62 -16.32 32.27
C GLY A 229 3.54 -16.42 33.35
N SER A 230 2.68 -15.41 33.43
CA SER A 230 1.44 -15.48 34.19
C SER A 230 0.48 -16.41 33.44
N GLU A 231 0.40 -17.65 33.90
CA GLU A 231 -0.75 -18.50 33.64
C GLU A 231 -1.83 -18.12 34.66
N ASP A 232 -2.95 -17.62 34.16
CA ASP A 232 -4.18 -17.45 34.94
C ASP A 232 -4.74 -18.84 35.26
N GLU A 233 -4.66 -19.26 36.52
CA GLU A 233 -5.43 -20.39 37.04
C GLU A 233 -6.40 -19.89 38.13
N ASP A 234 -7.67 -19.88 37.74
CA ASP A 234 -8.86 -19.72 38.58
C ASP A 234 -9.25 -21.11 39.09
N GLU A 235 -9.21 -21.38 40.40
CA GLU A 235 -9.93 -22.51 41.02
C GLU A 235 -10.01 -22.41 42.58
N GLY A 236 -11.24 -22.24 43.09
CA GLY A 236 -11.90 -23.10 44.09
C GLY A 236 -11.32 -23.38 45.49
N GLU A 237 -11.97 -22.79 46.50
CA GLU A 237 -12.40 -23.32 47.83
C GLU A 237 -11.69 -24.50 48.54
N ASP A 238 -11.27 -24.23 49.80
CA ASP A 238 -11.55 -24.97 51.06
C ASP A 238 -10.34 -25.32 51.96
N GLY A 239 -10.47 -25.01 53.27
CA GLY A 239 -9.89 -25.85 54.35
C GLY A 239 -8.89 -25.20 55.32
N GLU A 240 -9.32 -25.10 56.58
CA GLU A 240 -8.69 -24.50 57.76
C GLU A 240 -7.37 -25.16 58.25
N GLY A 241 -6.53 -24.40 58.96
CA GLY A 241 -5.42 -24.92 59.77
C GLY A 241 -4.64 -23.82 60.53
N GLU A 242 -4.67 -23.90 61.86
CA GLU A 242 -4.19 -22.94 62.85
C GLU A 242 -2.66 -22.74 62.94
N GLY A 243 -2.26 -21.54 63.43
CA GLY A 243 -1.19 -21.33 64.40
C GLY A 243 0.25 -21.26 63.88
N ASP A 244 0.91 -20.10 64.00
CA ASP A 244 1.78 -19.83 65.15
C ASP A 244 2.31 -18.38 65.08
N ALA A 245 2.50 -17.78 66.25
CA ALA A 245 3.09 -16.47 66.41
C ALA A 245 4.62 -16.57 66.38
N MET A 246 5.32 -15.61 65.78
CA MET A 246 6.54 -15.08 66.41
C MET A 246 6.94 -13.71 65.88
N ASP A 247 7.07 -12.84 66.86
CA ASP A 247 7.65 -11.50 66.92
C ASP A 247 9.17 -11.55 66.75
N THR A 248 9.75 -10.62 65.99
CA THR A 248 11.06 -10.01 66.27
C THR A 248 11.20 -8.68 65.55
N ASP A 249 11.04 -7.61 66.31
CA ASP A 249 11.68 -6.30 66.11
C ASP A 249 13.19 -6.41 65.91
N ILE A 250 13.78 -5.67 64.95
CA ILE A 250 15.11 -5.05 65.12
C ILE A 250 15.12 -3.65 64.47
N GLU A 251 15.50 -2.70 65.30
CA GLU A 251 15.54 -1.26 65.13
C GLU A 251 16.66 -0.71 64.22
N HIS A 252 16.39 0.50 63.72
CA HIS A 252 17.26 1.67 63.58
C HIS A 252 18.70 1.56 63.02
N ARG A 253 18.96 2.37 61.99
CA ARG A 253 20.00 3.42 62.10
C ARG A 253 19.75 4.61 61.18
N THR A 254 19.39 5.72 61.82
CA THR A 254 19.49 7.09 61.31
C THR A 254 20.93 7.58 61.38
N THR A 255 21.40 8.28 60.35
CA THR A 255 22.41 9.34 60.50
C THR A 255 22.01 10.53 59.65
N THR A 256 21.93 11.67 60.33
CA THR A 256 21.63 13.02 59.88
C THR A 256 22.82 13.68 59.21
N ASP A 257 22.55 14.63 58.30
CA ASP A 257 23.18 15.95 58.09
C ASP A 257 22.92 16.36 56.63
N GLY A 258 22.52 17.58 56.24
CA GLY A 258 22.48 18.86 56.92
C GLY A 258 22.97 19.97 55.98
N HIS A 259 22.03 20.56 55.21
CA HIS A 259 22.06 21.88 54.54
C HIS A 259 23.01 22.20 53.35
N HIS A 260 22.46 22.73 52.25
CA HIS A 260 22.36 24.18 51.93
C HIS A 260 22.01 24.41 50.45
N HIS A 261 21.01 25.27 50.20
CA HIS A 261 20.73 25.85 48.88
C HIS A 261 21.80 26.88 48.50
N HIS A 262 22.22 26.88 47.22
CA HIS A 262 22.60 28.11 46.53
C HIS A 262 22.33 28.02 45.02
N HIS A 263 21.52 28.96 44.54
CA HIS A 263 21.42 29.35 43.13
C HIS A 263 22.73 30.01 42.68
N HIS A 264 23.28 29.59 41.53
CA HIS A 264 23.97 30.49 40.60
C HIS A 264 23.98 29.94 39.17
N HIS A 265 23.67 30.82 38.22
CA HIS A 265 23.82 30.66 36.78
C HIS A 265 25.26 30.29 36.38
N HIS A 266 25.45 29.27 35.55
CA HIS A 266 26.51 29.28 34.54
C HIS A 266 26.15 28.42 33.32
N ARG A 267 26.26 29.05 32.16
CA ARG A 267 26.04 28.52 30.81
C ARG A 267 27.39 27.97 30.30
N SER A 268 27.34 26.85 29.57
CA SER A 268 28.39 26.29 28.71
C SER A 268 29.58 25.53 29.37
N THR A 269 29.39 24.26 29.75
CA THR A 269 30.51 23.31 30.01
C THR A 269 30.26 21.84 29.58
N ARG A 270 29.18 21.54 28.83
CA ARG A 270 28.81 20.15 28.51
C ARG A 270 29.57 19.52 27.33
N ASP A 271 30.14 20.35 26.45
CA ASP A 271 30.93 19.88 25.29
C ASP A 271 32.41 19.62 25.64
N ALA A 272 32.90 20.21 26.74
CA ALA A 272 34.28 20.02 27.19
C ALA A 272 34.47 18.65 27.87
N GLU A 273 33.50 18.19 28.66
CA GLU A 273 33.55 16.88 29.32
C GLU A 273 33.43 15.71 28.31
N ARG A 274 32.68 15.90 27.22
CA ARG A 274 32.58 14.91 26.13
C ARG A 274 33.88 14.74 25.34
N HIS A 275 34.63 15.82 25.11
CA HIS A 275 35.93 15.73 24.45
C HIS A 275 37.01 15.14 25.38
N GLN A 276 36.94 15.40 26.69
CA GLN A 276 37.86 14.81 27.66
C GLN A 276 37.71 13.27 27.75
N ALA A 277 36.48 12.76 27.69
CA ALA A 277 36.20 11.32 27.70
C ALA A 277 36.59 10.58 26.40
N MET A 278 36.64 11.27 25.25
CA MET A 278 37.13 10.67 23.99
C MET A 278 38.67 10.54 23.97
N LEU A 279 39.39 11.44 24.64
CA LEU A 279 40.86 11.42 24.68
C LEU A 279 41.44 10.36 25.62
N ASP A 280 40.69 9.90 26.62
CA ASP A 280 41.13 8.84 27.55
C ASP A 280 41.07 7.42 26.95
N THR A 281 40.68 7.27 25.68
CA THR A 281 40.63 5.97 24.99
C THR A 281 41.54 5.85 23.76
N GLU A 282 42.33 6.88 23.44
CA GLU A 282 43.33 6.78 22.38
C GLU A 282 44.61 6.12 22.89
N HIS A 283 44.66 4.79 22.79
CA HIS A 283 45.92 4.06 22.84
C HIS A 283 46.36 3.82 21.38
N ASP A 284 47.36 4.55 20.91
CA ASP A 284 47.98 4.35 19.58
C ASP A 284 48.88 3.08 19.53
N LEU A 285 48.79 2.23 20.55
CA LEU A 285 49.47 0.94 20.65
C LEU A 285 48.54 -0.11 21.28
N TYR A 286 48.54 -1.29 20.68
CA TYR A 286 47.66 -2.42 20.96
C TYR A 286 47.58 -2.78 22.46
N VAL A 287 46.39 -2.64 23.04
CA VAL A 287 46.05 -3.23 24.34
C VAL A 287 45.62 -4.67 24.07
N ARG A 288 46.45 -5.62 24.50
CA ARG A 288 46.17 -7.05 24.44
C ARG A 288 44.92 -7.34 25.27
N ASP A 289 43.93 -7.99 24.67
CA ASP A 289 42.66 -8.32 25.30
C ASP A 289 42.89 -8.88 26.71
N GLY A 290 42.33 -8.19 27.71
CA GLY A 290 42.39 -8.59 29.10
C GLY A 290 41.68 -9.92 29.30
N VAL A 291 42.48 -10.99 29.38
CA VAL A 291 42.17 -12.26 30.05
C VAL A 291 40.78 -12.84 29.75
N ARG A 292 40.64 -13.57 28.64
CA ARG A 292 39.71 -14.71 28.58
C ARG A 292 40.49 -16.00 28.79
N SER A 293 40.60 -16.38 30.06
CA SER A 293 41.15 -17.67 30.48
C SER A 293 40.20 -18.82 30.14
N GLY A 294 40.70 -19.79 29.36
CA GLY A 294 40.39 -21.22 29.51
C GLY A 294 39.07 -21.76 28.94
N GLY A 295 39.12 -22.34 27.73
CA GLY A 295 38.09 -23.25 27.21
C GLY A 295 38.66 -24.19 26.14
N PHE A 296 38.49 -25.51 26.32
CA PHE A 296 39.19 -26.61 25.64
C PHE A 296 38.69 -26.92 24.20
N PHE A 297 38.24 -25.92 23.45
CA PHE A 297 37.82 -26.08 22.05
C PHE A 297 38.59 -25.11 21.13
N LYS A 298 38.96 -25.59 19.94
CA LYS A 298 39.70 -24.84 18.90
C LYS A 298 39.03 -23.47 18.65
N GLN A 299 39.68 -22.41 19.11
CA GLN A 299 39.27 -21.04 18.81
C GLN A 299 39.69 -20.68 17.39
N THR A 300 38.72 -20.17 16.63
CA THR A 300 38.91 -19.49 15.35
C THR A 300 39.81 -18.27 15.55
N GLN A 301 40.81 -18.10 14.67
CA GLN A 301 41.66 -16.91 14.64
C GLN A 301 40.78 -15.66 14.48
N SER A 302 40.77 -14.78 15.48
CA SER A 302 40.12 -13.47 15.39
C SER A 302 41.00 -12.55 14.54
N PHE A 303 40.49 -12.11 13.39
CA PHE A 303 41.17 -11.11 12.57
C PHE A 303 41.05 -9.71 13.21
N PRO A 304 42.05 -8.84 13.03
CA PRO A 304 42.00 -7.47 13.53
C PRO A 304 40.80 -6.74 12.90
N MET A 305 39.85 -6.34 13.73
CA MET A 305 38.70 -5.52 13.35
C MET A 305 38.72 -4.24 14.18
N PHE A 306 38.21 -3.16 13.59
CA PHE A 306 37.93 -1.93 14.34
C PHE A 306 36.91 -2.21 15.47
N PRO A 307 36.97 -1.48 16.60
CA PRO A 307 35.96 -1.61 17.65
C PRO A 307 34.57 -1.34 17.06
N PHE A 308 33.80 -2.41 16.90
CA PHE A 308 32.45 -2.35 16.36
C PHE A 308 31.54 -3.11 17.32
N THR A 309 30.63 -2.40 17.97
CA THR A 309 29.60 -3.01 18.80
C THR A 309 28.47 -3.47 17.87
N GLU A 310 28.40 -4.77 17.60
CA GLU A 310 27.37 -5.34 16.73
C GLU A 310 25.98 -5.16 17.35
N ARG A 311 25.14 -4.33 16.72
CA ARG A 311 23.77 -4.08 17.15
C ARG A 311 22.88 -5.26 16.74
N ARG A 312 22.42 -6.04 17.72
CA ARG A 312 21.43 -7.12 17.49
C ARG A 312 20.08 -6.51 17.10
N ARG A 313 19.60 -6.82 15.89
CA ARG A 313 18.27 -6.44 15.39
C ARG A 313 17.22 -7.41 15.95
N ARG A 314 16.09 -6.88 16.43
CA ARG A 314 14.93 -7.69 16.83
C ARG A 314 14.03 -7.91 15.61
N PHE A 315 13.54 -9.13 15.46
CA PHE A 315 12.62 -9.54 14.41
C PHE A 315 11.30 -9.99 15.04
N ASP A 316 10.18 -9.55 14.46
CA ASP A 316 8.83 -10.05 14.73
C ASP A 316 8.32 -10.84 13.52
N ASP A 317 7.09 -11.38 13.61
CA ASP A 317 6.45 -12.20 12.58
C ASP A 317 6.25 -11.45 11.23
N TYR A 318 6.45 -10.13 11.20
CA TYR A 318 6.32 -9.28 10.02
C TYR A 318 7.65 -8.65 9.55
N GLY A 319 8.78 -8.95 10.21
CA GLY A 319 10.12 -8.53 9.79
C GLY A 319 10.95 -7.90 10.90
N GLU A 320 11.86 -6.98 10.55
CA GLU A 320 12.66 -6.25 11.53
C GLU A 320 11.76 -5.27 12.30
N THR A 321 11.73 -5.38 13.64
CA THR A 321 10.87 -4.55 14.48
C THR A 321 11.26 -3.08 14.31
N ILE A 322 10.32 -2.27 13.81
CA ILE A 322 10.52 -0.86 13.48
C ILE A 322 10.69 -0.07 14.79
N GLN A 323 11.88 0.52 14.99
CA GLN A 323 12.14 1.41 16.13
C GLN A 323 11.43 2.74 15.95
N GLN A 324 10.25 2.90 16.57
CA GLN A 324 9.40 4.09 16.44
C GLN A 324 10.13 5.39 16.83
N ASP A 325 11.06 5.36 17.78
CA ASP A 325 11.81 6.55 18.23
C ASP A 325 12.69 7.17 17.13
N HIS A 326 13.22 6.37 16.20
CA HIS A 326 13.98 6.87 15.05
C HIS A 326 13.09 7.69 14.11
N TYR A 327 11.83 7.30 13.95
CA TYR A 327 10.88 8.04 13.12
C TYR A 327 10.30 9.24 13.85
N MET A 328 10.20 9.21 15.18
CA MET A 328 9.74 10.37 15.96
C MET A 328 10.72 11.53 15.92
N GLN A 329 12.04 11.29 15.98
CA GLN A 329 13.03 12.37 15.85
C GLN A 329 13.05 12.97 14.43
N ASP A 330 12.82 12.15 13.42
CA ASP A 330 12.68 12.61 12.04
C ASP A 330 11.37 13.38 11.84
N ILE A 331 10.27 12.99 12.49
CA ILE A 331 9.00 13.73 12.49
C ILE A 331 9.14 15.05 13.25
N GLU A 332 9.75 15.08 14.44
CA GLU A 332 9.99 16.33 15.20
C GLU A 332 10.93 17.29 14.45
N LYS A 333 11.94 16.76 13.75
CA LYS A 333 12.79 17.56 12.84
C LYS A 333 12.00 18.05 11.63
N LEU A 334 11.16 17.21 11.01
CA LEU A 334 10.30 17.60 9.90
C LEU A 334 9.27 18.66 10.31
N GLU A 335 8.75 18.60 11.53
CA GLU A 335 7.85 19.60 12.12
C GLU A 335 8.58 20.91 12.48
N GLN A 336 9.81 20.82 12.99
CA GLN A 336 10.65 22.00 13.25
C GLN A 336 11.14 22.67 11.96
N ASP A 337 11.46 21.88 10.92
CA ASP A 337 11.84 22.37 9.59
C ASP A 337 10.63 22.91 8.81
N ALA A 338 9.42 22.38 9.03
CA ALA A 338 8.17 22.97 8.52
C ALA A 338 7.89 24.37 9.10
N GLY A 339 8.50 24.72 10.24
CA GLY A 339 8.39 26.04 10.88
C GLY A 339 9.39 27.10 10.39
N ARG A 340 10.42 26.73 9.60
CA ARG A 340 11.42 27.67 9.07
C ARG A 340 11.46 27.63 7.56
N VAL A 341 10.74 28.54 6.91
CA VAL A 341 10.73 28.69 5.44
C VAL A 341 12.10 29.20 4.94
N PRO A 342 12.85 28.43 4.12
CA PRO A 342 13.93 28.98 3.31
C PRO A 342 13.30 29.53 2.02
N GLN A 343 13.58 30.79 1.69
CA GLN A 343 13.17 31.39 0.42
C GLN A 343 13.80 30.62 -0.75
N GLY A 344 12.99 29.99 -1.62
CA GLY A 344 13.44 29.63 -2.97
C GLY A 344 12.99 28.32 -3.62
N GLN A 345 12.05 27.54 -3.07
CA GLN A 345 11.46 26.37 -3.77
C GLN A 345 9.93 26.41 -3.79
N PRO A 346 9.28 25.98 -4.89
CA PRO A 346 7.82 25.96 -4.97
C PRO A 346 7.25 24.89 -4.03
N ASN A 347 6.48 25.39 -3.08
CA ASN A 347 5.90 24.70 -1.95
C ASN A 347 4.65 23.92 -2.39
N PHE A 348 4.73 22.58 -2.46
CA PHE A 348 3.57 21.69 -2.69
C PHE A 348 2.73 21.44 -1.42
N GLY A 349 2.74 22.36 -0.44
CA GLY A 349 2.07 22.15 0.83
C GLY A 349 1.46 23.39 1.51
N ALA A 350 1.43 24.57 0.89
CA ALA A 350 0.93 25.78 1.59
C ALA A 350 0.15 26.78 0.73
N ALA A 351 -0.59 26.32 -0.27
CA ALA A 351 -1.53 27.17 -1.02
C ALA A 351 -2.93 26.54 -1.06
N GLY A 352 -3.50 26.36 0.12
CA GLY A 352 -4.92 26.11 0.34
C GLY A 352 -5.18 26.55 1.76
N GLY A 353 -5.98 27.61 1.94
CA GLY A 353 -6.22 28.21 3.25
C GLY A 353 -6.47 27.13 4.30
N ALA A 354 -5.88 27.32 5.47
CA ALA A 354 -6.18 26.55 6.66
C ALA A 354 -7.70 26.54 6.85
N VAL A 355 -8.36 25.50 6.33
CA VAL A 355 -9.57 24.99 6.93
C VAL A 355 -9.04 24.50 8.25
N ALA A 356 -9.15 25.35 9.27
CA ALA A 356 -8.92 24.95 10.64
C ALA A 356 -9.63 23.61 10.79
N MET A 357 -8.85 22.53 10.99
CA MET A 357 -9.40 21.30 11.50
C MET A 357 -9.99 21.69 12.84
N ALA A 358 -11.27 22.06 12.82
CA ALA A 358 -12.05 22.20 14.03
C ALA A 358 -11.84 20.87 14.76
N GLU A 359 -11.32 20.93 15.98
CA GLU A 359 -11.22 19.78 16.87
C GLU A 359 -12.53 19.01 16.76
N LYS A 360 -12.47 17.83 16.12
CA LYS A 360 -13.64 17.01 15.90
C LYS A 360 -14.04 16.56 17.29
N LYS A 361 -15.04 17.21 17.90
CA LYS A 361 -15.57 16.81 19.20
C LYS A 361 -15.76 15.30 19.16
N ALA A 362 -15.15 14.58 20.10
CA ALA A 362 -15.28 13.14 20.19
C ALA A 362 -16.77 12.80 20.15
N GLU A 363 -17.19 12.08 19.11
CA GLU A 363 -18.58 11.65 18.99
C GLU A 363 -18.90 10.73 20.17
N PRO A 364 -20.07 10.87 20.81
CA PRO A 364 -20.45 9.97 21.90
C PRO A 364 -20.48 8.52 21.39
N PRO A 365 -20.23 7.54 22.27
CA PRO A 365 -20.32 6.14 21.87
C PRO A 365 -21.76 5.82 21.46
N CYS A 366 -21.91 5.07 20.38
CA CYS A 366 -23.19 4.84 19.71
C CYS A 366 -23.38 3.35 19.38
N LYS A 367 -24.64 2.93 19.28
CA LYS A 367 -25.06 1.66 18.68
C LYS A 367 -25.89 1.89 17.43
N TYR A 368 -26.07 0.83 16.63
CA TYR A 368 -26.94 0.85 15.46
C TYR A 368 -28.20 0.03 15.70
N LEU A 369 -29.36 0.66 15.51
CA LEU A 369 -30.64 -0.04 15.45
C LEU A 369 -30.94 -0.42 14.00
N VAL A 370 -31.43 -1.65 13.80
CA VAL A 370 -31.87 -2.14 12.50
C VAL A 370 -33.40 -2.22 12.50
N GLU A 371 -34.03 -1.40 11.67
CA GLU A 371 -35.48 -1.37 11.52
C GLU A 371 -35.87 -1.73 10.09
N MET A 372 -36.90 -2.56 9.95
CA MET A 372 -37.49 -2.84 8.63
C MET A 372 -38.44 -1.71 8.27
N ARG A 373 -38.15 -1.02 7.16
CA ARG A 373 -38.97 0.09 6.66
C ARG A 373 -39.36 -0.16 5.21
N THR A 374 -40.65 -0.03 4.92
CA THR A 374 -41.17 -0.02 3.55
C THR A 374 -41.05 1.40 2.98
N VAL A 375 -40.34 1.53 1.87
CA VAL A 375 -40.18 2.81 1.15
C VAL A 375 -40.97 2.74 -0.15
N HIS A 376 -41.92 3.66 -0.33
CA HIS A 376 -42.65 3.80 -1.58
C HIS A 376 -41.83 4.62 -2.58
N VAL A 377 -41.30 3.99 -3.61
CA VAL A 377 -40.47 4.66 -4.62
C VAL A 377 -41.35 5.40 -5.62
N GLN A 378 -41.53 6.70 -5.40
CA GLN A 378 -42.34 7.60 -6.25
C GLN A 378 -41.49 8.53 -7.13
N CYS A 379 -40.23 8.75 -6.78
CA CYS A 379 -39.30 9.57 -7.55
C CYS A 379 -39.11 9.04 -8.98
N GLN A 380 -38.69 9.93 -9.88
CA GLN A 380 -38.26 9.54 -11.22
C GLN A 380 -36.92 8.81 -11.14
N VAL A 381 -36.77 7.78 -11.96
CA VAL A 381 -35.50 7.08 -12.14
C VAL A 381 -35.12 7.13 -13.61
N GLN A 382 -33.85 7.41 -13.89
CA GLN A 382 -33.26 7.35 -15.21
C GLN A 382 -31.92 6.64 -15.13
N PHE A 383 -31.59 5.84 -16.14
CA PHE A 383 -30.24 5.33 -16.33
C PHE A 383 -29.56 6.03 -17.52
N ILE A 384 -28.32 6.47 -17.31
CA ILE A 384 -27.43 6.99 -18.35
C ILE A 384 -26.07 6.32 -18.18
N ASP A 385 -25.64 5.57 -19.19
CA ASP A 385 -24.38 4.83 -19.13
C ASP A 385 -23.16 5.77 -19.11
N PHE A 386 -22.47 5.80 -17.97
CA PHE A 386 -21.18 6.45 -17.75
C PHE A 386 -20.13 5.47 -17.18
N GLU A 387 -20.33 4.16 -17.31
CA GLU A 387 -19.44 3.12 -16.73
C GLU A 387 -18.01 3.16 -17.29
N GLY A 388 -17.77 3.89 -18.38
CA GLY A 388 -16.44 4.04 -18.99
C GLY A 388 -15.92 2.74 -19.64
N LEU A 389 -16.82 1.78 -19.88
CA LEU A 389 -16.50 0.48 -20.45
C LEU A 389 -16.55 0.52 -21.99
N ALA A 390 -15.73 -0.33 -22.62
CA ALA A 390 -15.81 -0.55 -24.05
C ALA A 390 -17.11 -1.29 -24.40
N ASP A 391 -17.81 -0.84 -25.45
CA ASP A 391 -19.01 -1.51 -25.92
C ASP A 391 -18.69 -2.84 -26.62
N GLY A 392 -19.71 -3.70 -26.75
CA GLY A 392 -19.57 -5.03 -27.33
C GLY A 392 -18.98 -5.03 -28.76
N ARG A 393 -19.21 -3.97 -29.55
CA ARG A 393 -18.64 -3.87 -30.89
C ARG A 393 -17.17 -3.45 -30.86
N SER A 394 -16.81 -2.50 -30.00
CA SER A 394 -15.41 -2.07 -29.85
C SER A 394 -14.55 -3.21 -29.32
N ILE A 395 -14.99 -3.96 -28.29
CA ILE A 395 -14.19 -5.08 -27.77
C ILE A 395 -13.98 -6.18 -28.82
N LYS A 396 -15.00 -6.52 -29.60
CA LYS A 396 -14.89 -7.48 -30.73
C LYS A 396 -13.88 -6.99 -31.77
N THR A 397 -13.87 -5.68 -32.07
CA THR A 397 -12.94 -5.07 -33.02
C THR A 397 -11.51 -5.02 -32.49
N ILE A 398 -11.33 -4.66 -31.22
CA ILE A 398 -10.01 -4.63 -30.56
C ILE A 398 -9.42 -6.04 -30.55
N LEU A 399 -10.21 -7.05 -30.14
CA LEU A 399 -9.77 -8.43 -30.14
C LEU A 399 -9.33 -8.87 -31.54
N ALA A 400 -10.14 -8.57 -32.58
CA ALA A 400 -9.81 -8.80 -34.00
C ALA A 400 -8.43 -8.27 -34.41
N GLN A 401 -8.02 -7.11 -33.89
CA GLN A 401 -6.74 -6.49 -34.18
C GLN A 401 -5.59 -7.07 -33.35
N VAL A 402 -5.84 -7.41 -32.08
CA VAL A 402 -4.83 -7.95 -31.18
C VAL A 402 -4.43 -9.38 -31.57
N ALA A 403 -5.37 -10.19 -32.09
CA ALA A 403 -5.14 -11.59 -32.46
C ALA A 403 -4.42 -12.41 -31.36
N PRO A 404 -4.99 -12.48 -30.14
CA PRO A 404 -4.37 -13.19 -29.04
C PRO A 404 -4.21 -14.69 -29.36
N ARG A 405 -3.09 -15.29 -28.93
CA ARG A 405 -2.82 -16.73 -29.12
C ARG A 405 -3.73 -17.62 -28.27
N LYS A 406 -4.16 -17.13 -27.11
CA LYS A 406 -5.16 -17.74 -26.23
C LYS A 406 -6.02 -16.64 -25.64
N LEU A 407 -7.32 -16.87 -25.52
CA LEU A 407 -8.26 -15.91 -24.96
C LEU A 407 -9.02 -16.55 -23.79
N ILE A 408 -9.05 -15.87 -22.66
CA ILE A 408 -9.83 -16.28 -21.49
C ILE A 408 -10.79 -15.15 -21.18
N VAL A 409 -12.08 -15.42 -21.29
CA VAL A 409 -13.16 -14.48 -21.03
C VAL A 409 -13.64 -14.73 -19.61
N VAL A 410 -13.32 -13.82 -18.71
CA VAL A 410 -13.78 -13.83 -17.32
C VAL A 410 -14.71 -12.66 -17.08
N HIS A 411 -15.55 -12.77 -16.05
CA HIS A 411 -16.52 -11.75 -15.65
C HIS A 411 -17.65 -11.53 -16.68
N GLY A 412 -18.88 -11.25 -16.19
CA GLY A 412 -20.06 -11.02 -17.02
C GLY A 412 -21.07 -12.17 -16.97
N THR A 413 -22.20 -12.00 -17.66
CA THR A 413 -23.24 -13.04 -17.73
C THR A 413 -22.79 -14.18 -18.64
N LYS A 414 -23.31 -15.38 -18.38
CA LYS A 414 -23.05 -16.56 -19.22
C LYS A 414 -23.40 -16.28 -20.69
N GLU A 415 -24.52 -15.61 -20.94
CA GLU A 415 -24.93 -15.21 -22.29
C GLU A 415 -23.93 -14.28 -22.99
N ALA A 416 -23.41 -13.28 -22.27
CA ALA A 416 -22.46 -12.31 -22.83
C ALA A 416 -21.09 -12.92 -23.11
N THR A 417 -20.59 -13.76 -22.18
CA THR A 417 -19.30 -14.45 -22.32
C THR A 417 -19.35 -15.47 -23.47
N GLU A 418 -20.44 -16.22 -23.60
CA GLU A 418 -20.66 -17.13 -24.73
C GLU A 418 -20.79 -16.38 -26.06
N ASP A 419 -21.45 -15.22 -26.09
CA ASP A 419 -21.56 -14.41 -27.32
C ASP A 419 -20.21 -13.89 -27.80
N LEU A 420 -19.38 -13.39 -26.88
CA LEU A 420 -18.03 -12.95 -27.20
C LEU A 420 -17.17 -14.12 -27.69
N ALA A 421 -17.23 -15.26 -26.99
CA ALA A 421 -16.51 -16.46 -27.36
C ALA A 421 -16.90 -16.97 -28.76
N ARG A 422 -18.21 -17.05 -29.06
CA ARG A 422 -18.71 -17.43 -30.39
C ARG A 422 -18.19 -16.49 -31.48
N THR A 423 -18.19 -15.18 -31.22
CA THR A 423 -17.69 -14.20 -32.20
C THR A 423 -16.20 -14.38 -32.47
N CYS A 424 -15.40 -14.61 -31.41
CA CYS A 424 -13.96 -14.86 -31.56
C CYS A 424 -13.70 -16.15 -32.33
N LEU A 425 -14.40 -17.24 -32.02
CA LEU A 425 -14.27 -18.52 -32.72
C LEU A 425 -14.70 -18.45 -34.19
N ALA A 426 -15.65 -17.58 -34.54
CA ALA A 426 -16.10 -17.38 -35.92
C ALA A 426 -15.13 -16.54 -36.76
N THR A 427 -14.16 -15.87 -36.15
CA THR A 427 -13.22 -14.98 -36.85
C THR A 427 -12.01 -15.78 -37.32
N GLU A 428 -11.78 -15.89 -38.63
CA GLU A 428 -10.71 -16.75 -39.20
C GLU A 428 -9.29 -16.44 -38.71
N ARG A 429 -9.01 -15.17 -38.36
CA ARG A 429 -7.69 -14.74 -37.85
C ARG A 429 -7.51 -14.93 -36.35
N MET A 430 -8.52 -15.45 -35.65
CA MET A 430 -8.46 -15.69 -34.21
C MET A 430 -7.96 -17.07 -33.84
N THR A 431 -7.52 -17.18 -32.59
CA THR A 431 -7.25 -18.48 -31.97
C THR A 431 -8.55 -19.27 -31.75
N HIS A 432 -8.43 -20.60 -31.82
CA HIS A 432 -9.48 -21.52 -31.38
C HIS A 432 -9.42 -21.80 -29.86
N ASP A 433 -8.33 -21.39 -29.20
CA ASP A 433 -8.15 -21.51 -27.75
C ASP A 433 -8.87 -20.36 -27.02
N VAL A 434 -10.21 -20.42 -27.02
CA VAL A 434 -11.07 -19.45 -26.32
C VAL A 434 -11.78 -20.16 -25.17
N PHE A 435 -11.58 -19.67 -23.95
CA PHE A 435 -12.13 -20.25 -22.72
C PHE A 435 -13.02 -19.24 -21.99
N ALA A 436 -14.13 -19.70 -21.43
CA ALA A 436 -15.01 -18.90 -20.58
C ALA A 436 -15.30 -19.69 -19.28
N PRO A 437 -14.31 -19.75 -18.35
CA PRO A 437 -14.41 -20.58 -17.16
C PRO A 437 -15.45 -20.05 -16.17
N SER A 438 -16.07 -20.97 -15.42
CA SER A 438 -16.97 -20.66 -14.32
C SER A 438 -16.20 -20.23 -13.06
N ILE A 439 -16.88 -19.58 -12.11
CA ILE A 439 -16.27 -19.19 -10.83
C ILE A 439 -15.78 -20.46 -10.10
N GLY A 440 -14.49 -20.48 -9.73
CA GLY A 440 -13.85 -21.62 -9.08
C GLY A 440 -13.29 -22.69 -10.02
N GLU A 441 -13.49 -22.56 -11.33
CA GLU A 441 -12.92 -23.46 -12.32
C GLU A 441 -11.43 -23.16 -12.54
N THR A 442 -10.60 -24.21 -12.58
CA THR A 442 -9.17 -24.11 -12.85
C THR A 442 -8.88 -24.45 -14.31
N LEU A 443 -8.18 -23.56 -15.00
CA LEU A 443 -7.84 -23.72 -16.41
C LEU A 443 -6.32 -23.90 -16.60
N ASN A 444 -5.92 -24.90 -17.37
CA ASN A 444 -4.53 -25.02 -17.79
C ASN A 444 -4.22 -24.07 -18.96
N VAL A 445 -3.58 -22.95 -18.66
CA VAL A 445 -3.22 -21.92 -19.64
C VAL A 445 -1.87 -22.15 -20.31
N SER A 446 -1.11 -23.18 -19.92
CA SER A 446 0.25 -23.43 -20.43
C SER A 446 0.28 -23.52 -21.96
N ALA A 447 1.19 -22.78 -22.57
CA ALA A 447 1.46 -22.85 -24.00
C ALA A 447 2.81 -23.55 -24.19
N ALA A 448 2.79 -24.75 -24.78
CA ALA A 448 4.02 -25.48 -25.11
C ALA A 448 4.75 -24.77 -26.27
N THR A 449 5.46 -23.68 -25.95
CA THR A 449 6.34 -23.00 -26.89
C THR A 449 7.76 -23.21 -26.39
N ASN A 450 8.51 -24.11 -27.02
CA ASN A 450 9.93 -24.27 -26.73
C ASN A 450 10.67 -23.07 -27.31
N MET A 451 10.96 -22.08 -26.47
CA MET A 451 11.73 -20.90 -26.86
C MET A 451 13.22 -21.19 -26.66
N TYR A 452 13.95 -21.28 -27.76
CA TYR A 452 15.40 -21.39 -27.75
C TYR A 452 16.00 -20.06 -28.17
N GLN A 453 16.91 -19.53 -27.35
CA GLN A 453 17.69 -18.36 -27.74
C GLN A 453 18.86 -18.81 -28.60
N ALA A 454 18.76 -18.61 -29.92
CA ALA A 454 19.88 -18.80 -30.82
C ALA A 454 20.80 -17.58 -30.71
N ILE A 455 22.02 -17.79 -30.19
CA ILE A 455 23.07 -16.77 -30.19
C ILE A 455 23.92 -16.97 -31.45
N PRO A 456 24.11 -15.94 -32.29
CA PRO A 456 25.01 -16.04 -33.43
C PRO A 456 26.42 -16.44 -33.00
N MET A 457 27.03 -17.38 -33.73
CA MET A 457 28.38 -17.91 -33.46
C MET A 457 29.45 -16.82 -33.30
N GLU A 458 29.29 -15.67 -33.97
CA GLU A 458 30.21 -14.52 -33.88
C GLU A 458 30.16 -13.83 -32.50
N GLN A 459 28.97 -13.68 -31.92
CA GLN A 459 28.81 -13.16 -30.54
C GLN A 459 29.28 -14.19 -29.51
N GLN A 460 29.02 -15.48 -29.76
CA GLN A 460 29.50 -16.56 -28.91
C GLN A 460 31.04 -16.60 -28.84
N ARG A 461 31.72 -16.32 -29.96
CA ARG A 461 33.19 -16.16 -30.03
C ARG A 461 33.71 -14.98 -29.19
N GLN A 462 32.96 -13.88 -29.10
CA GLN A 462 33.30 -12.74 -28.23
C GLN A 462 33.19 -13.11 -26.74
N TYR A 463 32.15 -13.85 -26.34
CA TYR A 463 32.00 -14.35 -24.97
C TYR A 463 33.09 -15.36 -24.57
N THR A 464 33.60 -16.17 -25.52
CA THR A 464 34.69 -17.12 -25.24
C THR A 464 36.08 -16.47 -25.21
N ARG A 465 36.24 -15.17 -25.50
CA ARG A 465 37.52 -14.47 -25.44
C ARG A 465 37.72 -13.76 -24.10
N SER A 466 37.90 -14.55 -23.05
CA SER A 466 38.49 -14.12 -21.79
C SER A 466 39.17 -15.30 -21.11
N ALA A 467 40.16 -15.89 -21.78
CA ALA A 467 41.14 -16.69 -21.05
C ALA A 467 42.03 -15.72 -20.27
N THR A 468 41.67 -15.43 -19.02
CA THR A 468 42.50 -14.65 -18.11
C THR A 468 43.68 -15.54 -17.68
N LEU A 469 44.90 -15.20 -18.10
CA LEU A 469 46.12 -15.82 -17.57
C LEU A 469 46.25 -15.44 -16.10
N ILE A 470 46.15 -16.43 -15.22
CA ILE A 470 46.39 -16.28 -13.77
C ILE A 470 47.85 -16.65 -13.50
N GLY A 471 48.64 -15.66 -13.08
CA GLY A 471 49.99 -15.82 -12.52
C GLY A 471 51.11 -16.00 -13.54
N ASP A 472 52.25 -15.33 -13.30
CA ASP A 472 53.51 -15.62 -13.98
C ASP A 472 53.98 -17.03 -13.58
N ALA A 473 53.47 -18.06 -14.28
CA ALA A 473 54.01 -19.40 -14.13
C ALA A 473 55.50 -19.34 -14.47
N LYS A 474 56.38 -19.57 -13.48
CA LYS A 474 57.82 -19.66 -13.72
C LYS A 474 58.07 -20.86 -14.61
N LEU A 475 58.15 -20.62 -15.93
CA LEU A 475 58.33 -21.67 -16.93
C LEU A 475 59.56 -22.55 -16.65
N THR A 476 60.52 -22.04 -15.88
CA THR A 476 61.70 -22.78 -15.38
C THR A 476 61.34 -23.91 -14.43
N GLU A 477 60.36 -23.73 -13.56
CA GLU A 477 59.88 -24.76 -12.63
C GLU A 477 59.07 -25.83 -13.38
N LEU A 478 58.21 -25.40 -14.31
CA LEU A 478 57.46 -26.29 -15.18
C LEU A 478 58.40 -27.15 -16.06
N LYS A 479 59.46 -26.56 -16.63
CA LYS A 479 60.50 -27.29 -17.37
C LYS A 479 61.13 -28.39 -16.52
N ARG A 480 61.50 -28.07 -15.28
CA ARG A 480 62.12 -29.03 -14.35
C ARG A 480 61.15 -30.17 -14.02
N ALA A 481 59.88 -29.87 -13.79
CA ALA A 481 58.86 -30.89 -13.52
C ALA A 481 58.64 -31.83 -14.73
N LEU A 482 58.66 -31.29 -15.95
CA LEU A 482 58.51 -32.09 -17.18
C LEU A 482 59.71 -33.00 -17.43
N GLN A 483 60.94 -32.54 -17.15
CA GLN A 483 62.15 -33.36 -17.31
C GLN A 483 62.28 -34.48 -16.28
N GLN A 484 61.52 -34.43 -15.17
CA GLN A 484 61.48 -35.51 -14.19
C GLN A 484 60.58 -36.69 -14.63
N GLN A 485 59.75 -36.51 -15.66
CA GLN A 485 58.90 -37.57 -16.19
C GLN A 485 59.63 -38.38 -17.27
N PRO A 486 59.62 -39.73 -17.21
CA PRO A 486 60.31 -40.56 -18.19
C PRO A 486 59.68 -40.40 -19.58
N GLY A 487 60.50 -40.05 -20.57
CA GLY A 487 60.08 -39.88 -21.98
C GLY A 487 59.70 -38.45 -22.39
N MET A 488 59.76 -37.47 -21.49
CA MET A 488 59.48 -36.06 -21.80
C MET A 488 60.77 -35.22 -21.83
N GLN A 489 61.02 -34.51 -22.92
CA GLN A 489 62.11 -33.54 -23.04
C GLN A 489 61.53 -32.13 -23.17
N ALA A 490 62.02 -31.16 -22.39
CA ALA A 490 61.58 -29.77 -22.49
C ALA A 490 62.77 -28.83 -22.66
N GLU A 491 62.63 -27.84 -23.55
CA GLU A 491 63.64 -26.85 -23.93
C GLU A 491 63.00 -25.48 -24.14
N PHE A 492 63.73 -24.39 -23.85
CA PHE A 492 63.24 -23.03 -24.08
C PHE A 492 63.56 -22.59 -25.50
N ARG A 493 62.60 -21.98 -26.20
CA ARG A 493 62.80 -21.48 -27.56
C ARG A 493 62.38 -20.01 -27.66
N GLY A 494 63.34 -19.10 -27.56
CA GLY A 494 63.11 -17.65 -27.55
C GLY A 494 62.72 -17.10 -26.17
N GLU A 495 62.34 -15.82 -26.11
CA GLU A 495 61.90 -15.18 -24.86
C GLU A 495 60.52 -15.72 -24.46
N GLY A 496 60.45 -16.48 -23.36
CA GLY A 496 59.18 -16.84 -22.72
C GLY A 496 58.44 -18.05 -23.28
N VAL A 497 59.03 -18.88 -24.15
CA VAL A 497 58.36 -20.07 -24.70
C VAL A 497 59.09 -21.36 -24.29
N LEU A 498 58.37 -22.25 -23.61
CA LEU A 498 58.86 -23.59 -23.23
C LEU A 498 58.30 -24.65 -24.19
N THR A 499 59.15 -25.27 -25.00
CA THR A 499 58.78 -26.38 -25.89
C THR A 499 59.05 -27.73 -25.26
N ALA A 500 58.06 -28.61 -25.22
CA ALA A 500 58.25 -30.01 -24.83
C ALA A 500 58.17 -30.92 -26.07
N THR A 501 59.18 -31.77 -26.28
CA THR A 501 59.30 -32.78 -27.35
C THR A 501 59.10 -32.24 -28.76
N GLY A 502 59.73 -31.09 -29.07
CA GLY A 502 59.96 -30.64 -30.45
C GLY A 502 58.88 -29.78 -31.11
N GLN A 503 57.66 -29.68 -30.58
CA GLN A 503 56.65 -28.70 -31.01
C GLN A 503 55.73 -28.34 -29.83
N LEU A 504 55.59 -27.05 -29.52
CA LEU A 504 54.55 -26.58 -28.61
C LEU A 504 53.73 -25.46 -29.25
N VAL A 505 52.59 -25.88 -29.82
CA VAL A 505 51.37 -25.08 -29.96
C VAL A 505 50.32 -25.86 -29.18
N LEU A 506 49.74 -25.27 -28.13
CA LEU A 506 48.64 -25.89 -27.39
C LEU A 506 47.31 -25.63 -28.14
N GLU A 507 47.22 -26.23 -29.33
CA GLU A 507 45.98 -26.65 -29.98
C GLU A 507 46.23 -28.06 -30.51
N GLY A 508 45.54 -29.07 -29.94
CA GLY A 508 45.77 -30.47 -30.29
C GLY A 508 44.71 -31.41 -29.73
N ALA A 509 44.43 -32.49 -30.47
CA ALA A 509 43.40 -33.47 -30.18
C ALA A 509 43.67 -34.29 -28.90
N PHE A 510 42.59 -34.79 -28.28
CA PHE A 510 42.62 -35.60 -27.05
C PHE A 510 43.60 -36.78 -27.15
N SER A 511 44.77 -36.65 -26.51
CA SER A 511 45.80 -37.70 -26.41
C SER A 511 46.15 -37.96 -24.93
N SER A 512 46.71 -39.13 -24.63
CA SER A 512 47.05 -39.49 -23.25
C SER A 512 48.11 -38.55 -22.64
N ASP A 513 48.99 -37.99 -23.47
CA ASP A 513 50.04 -37.08 -23.02
C ASP A 513 49.52 -35.66 -22.80
N TYR A 514 48.47 -35.24 -23.53
CA TYR A 514 47.74 -34.00 -23.26
C TYR A 514 47.16 -33.97 -21.83
N PHE A 515 46.53 -35.06 -21.39
CA PHE A 515 45.97 -35.12 -20.03
C PHE A 515 47.04 -35.14 -18.94
N LYS A 516 48.19 -35.78 -19.19
CA LYS A 516 49.33 -35.75 -18.26
C LYS A 516 49.92 -34.34 -18.14
N LEU A 517 50.13 -33.65 -19.27
CA LEU A 517 50.61 -32.27 -19.31
C LEU A 517 49.64 -31.31 -18.63
N ARG A 518 48.33 -31.44 -18.89
CA ARG A 518 47.28 -30.64 -18.26
C ARG A 518 47.23 -30.83 -16.75
N ARG A 519 47.33 -32.07 -16.27
CA ARG A 519 47.35 -32.38 -14.83
C ARG A 519 48.57 -31.77 -14.15
N LEU A 520 49.75 -31.91 -14.75
CA LEU A 520 50.99 -31.30 -14.25
C LEU A 520 50.91 -29.77 -14.17
N LEU A 521 50.25 -29.14 -15.16
CA LEU A 521 50.08 -27.68 -15.19
C LEU A 521 49.10 -27.20 -14.11
N TYR A 522 48.02 -27.93 -13.86
CA TYR A 522 47.09 -27.63 -12.76
C TYR A 522 47.65 -27.95 -11.37
N ASP A 523 48.51 -28.96 -11.24
CA ASP A 523 49.17 -29.25 -9.96
C ASP A 523 50.20 -28.15 -9.60
N GLN A 524 50.78 -27.47 -10.60
CA GLN A 524 51.72 -26.35 -10.41
C GLN A 524 51.01 -25.01 -10.19
N LEU A 525 49.89 -24.78 -10.88
CA LEU A 525 49.03 -23.62 -10.68
C LEU A 525 48.00 -23.97 -9.61
N ALA A 526 48.37 -23.85 -8.33
CA ALA A 526 47.41 -23.89 -7.24
C ALA A 526 46.35 -22.82 -7.49
N ILE A 527 45.18 -23.24 -7.99
CA ILE A 527 44.00 -22.39 -8.08
C ILE A 527 43.55 -22.18 -6.64
N VAL A 528 43.78 -20.98 -6.11
CA VAL A 528 42.98 -20.46 -4.98
C VAL A 528 41.83 -19.67 -5.58
#